data_AF-A0A963RPI9-F1
#
_entry.id   AF-A0A963RPI9-F1
#
_cell.length_a   1.000
_cell.length_b   1.000
_cell.length_c   1.000
_cell.angle_alpha   90.00
_cell.angle_beta   90.00
_cell.angle_gamma   90.00
#
_symmetry.space_group_name_H-M   'P 1'
#
loop_
_entity.id
_entity.type
_entity.pdbx_description
1 polymer ?
#
loop_
_entity_poly.entity_id
_entity_poly.type
_entity_poly.pdbx_seq_one_letter_code
_entity_poly.pdbx_strand_id
1 'polypeptide(L)'
;GIVSVTDTTKATTLVPMSNPTTGEAAPYVVRSGNFWYVADLPFSYIGPRDRYLVLCDLLYDMLGVTTWETPKAMVRLEDVGAMVTVSSMKTLTNYLYQRRIPFSIATIPYYADPLGVYNGNVPQFVPMSQATNLKTSLNYALARGGEVVMHGYTHQYTDTIHNNLYTRNKYTGVSGDDYEFWNIVTNTPVAEDSLAW
;
A
#
# COMPACT_ATOMS: atom_id res chain seq x y z
N GLY A 1 -20.19 9.82 -19.86
CA GLY A 1 -21.32 10.75 -20.13
C GLY A 1 -22.41 10.57 -19.10
N ILE A 2 -23.40 11.44 -19.01
CA ILE A 2 -24.57 11.20 -18.14
C ILE A 2 -25.61 10.41 -18.93
N VAL A 3 -26.13 9.33 -18.37
CA VAL A 3 -27.16 8.48 -18.99
C VAL A 3 -28.39 8.40 -18.08
N SER A 4 -29.54 8.06 -18.64
CA SER A 4 -30.76 7.73 -17.90
C SER A 4 -31.33 6.41 -18.40
N VAL A 5 -31.93 5.65 -17.48
CA VAL A 5 -32.67 4.43 -17.83
C VAL A 5 -34.12 4.81 -18.10
N THR A 6 -34.56 4.67 -19.36
CA THR A 6 -35.93 4.99 -19.79
C THR A 6 -36.88 3.80 -19.70
N ASP A 7 -36.36 2.58 -19.69
CA ASP A 7 -37.12 1.33 -19.57
C ASP A 7 -36.43 0.42 -18.55
N THR A 8 -36.95 0.42 -17.31
CA THR A 8 -36.40 -0.35 -16.19
C THR A 8 -36.60 -1.86 -16.34
N THR A 9 -37.39 -2.31 -17.32
CA THR A 9 -37.53 -3.74 -17.65
C THR A 9 -36.37 -4.25 -18.51
N LYS A 10 -35.62 -3.34 -19.15
CA LYS A 10 -34.51 -3.70 -20.07
C LYS A 10 -33.13 -3.33 -19.55
N ALA A 11 -33.03 -2.35 -18.67
CA ALA A 11 -31.76 -1.90 -18.11
C ALA A 11 -31.89 -1.57 -16.63
N THR A 12 -30.80 -1.78 -15.89
CA THR A 12 -30.74 -1.56 -14.45
C THR A 12 -29.53 -0.72 -14.10
N THR A 13 -29.74 0.31 -13.27
CA THR A 13 -28.64 1.03 -12.60
C THR A 13 -28.14 0.17 -11.45
N LEU A 14 -26.90 -0.30 -11.53
CA LEU A 14 -26.26 -1.11 -10.50
C LEU A 14 -25.58 -0.23 -9.45
N VAL A 15 -24.98 0.87 -9.90
CA VAL A 15 -24.26 1.79 -9.04
C VAL A 15 -24.67 3.22 -9.38
N PRO A 16 -25.21 3.99 -8.43
CA PRO A 16 -25.39 5.43 -8.60
C PRO A 16 -24.11 6.19 -8.24
N MET A 17 -23.92 7.36 -8.83
CA MET A 17 -22.98 8.38 -8.36
C MET A 17 -23.76 9.61 -7.93
N SER A 18 -23.20 10.37 -6.98
CA SER A 18 -23.76 11.63 -6.53
C SER A 18 -22.70 12.72 -6.43
N ASN A 19 -23.14 13.95 -6.65
CA ASN A 19 -22.36 15.14 -6.37
C ASN A 19 -22.67 15.60 -4.94
N PRO A 20 -21.71 15.54 -4.00
CA PRO A 20 -21.96 15.90 -2.61
C PRO A 20 -22.26 17.40 -2.40
N THR A 21 -21.88 18.25 -3.34
CA THR A 21 -22.11 19.70 -3.28
C THR A 21 -23.50 20.08 -3.77
N THR A 22 -23.94 19.50 -4.89
CA THR A 22 -25.24 19.84 -5.50
C THR A 22 -26.36 18.89 -5.09
N GLY A 23 -26.04 17.70 -4.60
CA GLY A 23 -26.99 16.63 -4.31
C GLY A 23 -27.51 15.90 -5.55
N GLU A 24 -27.08 16.29 -6.74
CA GLU A 24 -27.45 15.63 -7.98
C GLU A 24 -26.95 14.19 -8.00
N ALA A 25 -27.75 13.28 -8.54
CA ALA A 25 -27.41 11.88 -8.70
C ALA A 25 -27.62 11.43 -10.14
N ALA A 26 -26.76 10.51 -10.59
CA ALA A 26 -26.84 9.92 -11.91
C ALA A 26 -26.39 8.45 -11.86
N PRO A 27 -26.78 7.61 -12.83
CA PRO A 27 -26.22 6.26 -12.98
C PRO A 27 -24.71 6.32 -13.23
N TYR A 28 -23.95 5.58 -12.43
CA TYR A 28 -22.52 5.35 -12.63
C TYR A 28 -22.27 4.08 -13.45
N VAL A 29 -22.89 2.97 -13.04
CA VAL A 29 -22.87 1.69 -13.78
C VAL A 29 -24.28 1.27 -14.13
N VAL A 30 -24.49 0.97 -15.42
CA VAL A 30 -25.76 0.46 -15.97
C VAL A 30 -25.50 -0.85 -16.70
N ARG A 31 -26.40 -1.82 -16.52
CA ARG A 31 -26.38 -3.11 -17.23
C ARG A 31 -27.66 -3.32 -18.04
N SER A 32 -27.51 -3.82 -19.25
CA SER A 32 -28.62 -4.32 -20.08
C SER A 32 -28.18 -5.63 -20.76
N GLY A 33 -28.66 -6.77 -20.27
CA GLY A 33 -28.16 -8.08 -20.68
C GLY A 33 -26.65 -8.21 -20.45
N ASN A 34 -25.90 -8.35 -21.55
CA ASN A 34 -24.43 -8.42 -21.56
C ASN A 34 -23.74 -7.07 -21.85
N PHE A 35 -24.52 -6.00 -22.05
CA PHE A 35 -23.99 -4.66 -22.24
C PHE A 35 -23.79 -3.98 -20.89
N TRP A 36 -22.59 -3.43 -20.70
CA TRP A 36 -22.19 -2.69 -19.50
C TRP A 36 -21.77 -1.28 -19.89
N TYR A 37 -22.35 -0.30 -19.21
CA TYR A 37 -21.97 1.10 -19.31
C TYR A 37 -21.35 1.54 -17.98
N VAL A 38 -20.14 2.12 -18.05
CA VAL A 38 -19.45 2.77 -16.93
C VAL A 38 -19.26 4.23 -17.32
N ALA A 39 -19.67 5.16 -16.46
CA ALA A 39 -19.77 6.58 -16.81
C ALA A 39 -18.44 7.29 -17.07
N ASP A 40 -17.30 6.68 -16.69
CA ASP A 40 -15.95 7.20 -16.85
C ASP A 40 -14.89 6.09 -17.10
N LEU A 41 -13.60 6.47 -17.02
CA LEU A 41 -12.46 5.55 -17.09
C LEU A 41 -12.03 5.17 -15.66
N PRO A 42 -12.49 4.05 -15.09
CA PRO A 42 -12.29 3.71 -13.68
C PRO A 42 -10.82 3.48 -13.30
N PHE A 43 -9.93 3.28 -14.27
CA PHE A 43 -8.49 3.09 -14.06
C PHE A 43 -7.65 4.35 -14.30
N SER A 44 -8.27 5.47 -14.69
CA SER A 44 -7.54 6.73 -14.93
C SER A 44 -6.91 7.31 -13.66
N TYR A 45 -7.48 6.99 -12.50
CA TYR A 45 -6.96 7.32 -11.19
C TYR A 45 -7.17 6.13 -10.25
N ILE A 46 -6.12 5.73 -9.54
CA ILE A 46 -6.16 4.62 -8.58
C ILE A 46 -5.81 5.19 -7.21
N GLY A 47 -6.78 5.15 -6.31
CA GLY A 47 -6.61 5.54 -4.91
C GLY A 47 -7.38 4.57 -4.01
N PRO A 48 -7.01 4.46 -2.72
CA PRO A 48 -7.56 3.45 -1.80
C PRO A 48 -9.07 3.59 -1.51
N ARG A 49 -9.71 4.65 -2.02
CA ARG A 49 -11.16 4.91 -1.92
C ARG A 49 -11.78 5.30 -3.26
N ASP A 50 -11.09 5.03 -4.36
CA ASP A 50 -11.51 5.47 -5.69
C ASP A 50 -12.45 4.44 -6.35
N ARG A 51 -13.12 4.88 -7.41
CA ARG A 51 -14.17 4.16 -8.15
C ARG A 51 -13.71 2.84 -8.78
N TYR A 52 -12.40 2.64 -8.95
CA TYR A 52 -11.87 1.38 -9.48
C TYR A 52 -12.27 0.18 -8.61
N LEU A 53 -12.47 0.37 -7.30
CA LEU A 53 -12.95 -0.66 -6.39
C LEU A 53 -14.35 -1.15 -6.77
N VAL A 54 -15.23 -0.23 -7.19
CA VAL A 54 -16.55 -0.58 -7.71
C VAL A 54 -16.43 -1.46 -8.95
N LEU A 55 -15.49 -1.14 -9.84
CA LEU A 55 -15.25 -1.98 -11.01
C LEU A 55 -14.74 -3.36 -10.57
N CYS A 56 -13.78 -3.45 -9.65
CA CYS A 56 -13.26 -4.71 -9.13
C CYS A 56 -14.36 -5.61 -8.58
N ASP A 57 -15.33 -5.05 -7.84
CA ASP A 57 -16.48 -5.79 -7.31
C ASP A 57 -17.38 -6.33 -8.44
N LEU A 58 -17.57 -5.54 -9.51
CA LEU A 58 -18.43 -5.90 -10.65
C LEU A 58 -17.75 -6.79 -11.69
N LEU A 59 -16.42 -6.95 -11.67
CA LEU A 59 -15.70 -7.75 -12.67
C LEU A 59 -16.19 -9.21 -12.71
N TYR A 60 -16.55 -9.78 -11.56
CA TYR A 60 -17.12 -11.13 -11.50
C TYR A 60 -18.44 -11.22 -12.28
N ASP A 61 -19.34 -10.27 -12.09
CA ASP A 61 -20.61 -10.19 -12.81
C ASP A 61 -20.42 -9.93 -14.31
N MET A 62 -19.48 -9.06 -14.66
CA MET A 62 -19.15 -8.72 -16.05
C MET A 62 -18.58 -9.92 -16.81
N LEU A 63 -17.72 -10.71 -16.17
CA LEU A 63 -17.07 -11.88 -16.74
C LEU A 63 -17.92 -13.17 -16.63
N GLY A 64 -19.07 -13.10 -15.96
CA GLY A 64 -19.94 -14.27 -15.74
C GLY A 64 -19.33 -15.31 -14.82
N VAL A 65 -18.42 -14.91 -13.93
CA VAL A 65 -17.76 -15.81 -12.97
C VAL A 65 -18.69 -16.00 -11.77
N THR A 66 -19.24 -17.20 -11.63
CA THR A 66 -20.19 -17.55 -10.55
C THR A 66 -19.53 -18.23 -9.35
N THR A 67 -18.26 -18.63 -9.48
CA THR A 67 -17.46 -19.19 -8.40
C THR A 67 -16.59 -18.11 -7.78
N TRP A 68 -16.85 -17.80 -6.52
CA TRP A 68 -16.00 -16.94 -5.73
C TRP A 68 -14.74 -17.72 -5.34
N GLU A 69 -13.58 -17.29 -5.83
CA GLU A 69 -12.34 -17.73 -5.21
C GLU A 69 -12.27 -17.17 -3.78
N THR A 70 -11.65 -17.92 -2.87
CA THR A 70 -11.39 -17.41 -1.51
C THR A 70 -10.49 -16.19 -1.63
N PRO A 71 -10.91 -15.00 -1.14
CA PRO A 71 -10.09 -13.80 -1.23
C PRO A 71 -8.73 -14.05 -0.57
N LYS A 72 -7.64 -13.91 -1.35
CA LYS A 72 -6.25 -14.13 -0.88
C LYS A 72 -5.55 -12.84 -0.46
N ALA A 73 -6.30 -11.78 -0.21
CA ALA A 73 -5.72 -10.50 0.18
C ALA A 73 -5.00 -10.63 1.52
N MET A 74 -3.77 -10.11 1.58
CA MET A 74 -2.98 -10.01 2.81
C MET A 74 -2.89 -8.55 3.21
N VAL A 75 -3.01 -8.27 4.51
CA VAL A 75 -2.65 -6.97 5.07
C VAL A 75 -1.19 -7.02 5.50
N ARG A 76 -0.39 -6.07 5.02
CA ARG A 76 0.98 -5.86 5.47
C ARG A 76 1.15 -4.41 5.94
N LEU A 77 1.77 -4.23 7.10
CA LEU A 77 2.20 -2.91 7.59
C LEU A 77 3.62 -2.69 7.09
N GLU A 78 3.81 -1.76 6.16
CA GLU A 78 5.11 -1.44 5.53
C GLU A 78 5.98 -0.54 6.41
N ASP A 79 7.28 -0.51 6.12
CA ASP A 79 8.25 0.46 6.66
C ASP A 79 8.26 0.58 8.20
N VAL A 80 8.08 -0.54 8.91
CA VAL A 80 8.02 -0.55 10.37
C VAL A 80 9.43 -0.61 10.96
N GLY A 81 10.01 0.57 11.21
CA GLY A 81 11.32 0.75 11.83
C GLY A 81 11.29 1.39 13.23
N ALA A 82 12.48 1.74 13.74
CA ALA A 82 12.66 2.28 15.09
C ALA A 82 11.92 3.61 15.35
N MET A 83 11.63 4.38 14.29
CA MET A 83 10.96 5.68 14.37
C MET A 83 9.43 5.58 14.35
N VAL A 84 8.86 4.39 14.09
CA VAL A 84 7.42 4.19 14.14
C VAL A 84 6.93 4.20 15.58
N THR A 85 5.85 4.95 15.83
CA THR A 85 5.31 5.11 17.18
C THR A 85 4.58 3.86 17.68
N VAL A 86 4.70 3.59 18.98
CA VAL A 86 3.98 2.49 19.65
C VAL A 86 2.47 2.69 19.58
N SER A 87 1.99 3.93 19.66
CA SER A 87 0.55 4.25 19.60
C SER A 87 -0.07 3.93 18.24
N SER A 88 0.61 4.26 17.14
CA SER A 88 0.16 3.89 15.79
C SER A 88 0.09 2.38 15.63
N MET A 89 1.14 1.66 16.05
CA MET A 89 1.18 0.20 15.96
C MET A 89 0.10 -0.47 16.81
N LYS A 90 -0.16 0.03 18.04
CA LYS A 90 -1.24 -0.47 18.88
C LYS A 90 -2.61 -0.25 18.26
N THR A 91 -2.84 0.93 17.68
CA THR A 91 -4.12 1.27 17.01
C THR A 91 -4.39 0.31 15.86
N LEU A 92 -3.43 0.14 14.95
CA LEU A 92 -3.55 -0.75 13.79
C LEU A 92 -3.71 -2.21 14.21
N THR A 93 -2.88 -2.67 15.16
CA THR A 93 -2.96 -4.03 15.72
C THR A 93 -4.34 -4.30 16.31
N ASN A 94 -4.86 -3.38 17.13
CA ASN A 94 -6.16 -3.56 17.78
C ASN A 94 -7.28 -3.63 16.75
N TYR A 95 -7.25 -2.77 15.73
CA TYR A 95 -8.24 -2.79 14.66
C TYR A 95 -8.26 -4.13 13.92
N LEU A 96 -7.09 -4.60 13.47
CA LEU A 96 -6.96 -5.84 12.71
C LEU A 96 -7.34 -7.05 13.56
N TYR A 97 -6.88 -7.09 14.82
CA TYR A 97 -7.23 -8.15 15.76
C TYR A 97 -8.72 -8.21 16.05
N GLN A 98 -9.39 -7.08 16.32
CA GLN A 98 -10.84 -7.02 16.56
C GLN A 98 -11.64 -7.51 15.34
N ARG A 99 -11.13 -7.26 14.13
CA ARG A 99 -11.72 -7.74 12.88
C ARG A 99 -11.32 -9.16 12.51
N ARG A 100 -10.46 -9.81 13.31
CA ARG A 100 -9.89 -11.14 13.03
C ARG A 100 -9.21 -11.20 11.66
N ILE A 101 -8.54 -10.11 11.27
CA ILE A 101 -7.78 -10.02 10.03
C ILE A 101 -6.33 -10.35 10.36
N PRO A 102 -5.75 -11.44 9.83
CA PRO A 102 -4.32 -11.71 9.97
C PRO A 102 -3.52 -10.67 9.19
N PHE A 103 -2.34 -10.32 9.70
CA PHE A 103 -1.51 -9.29 9.08
C PHE A 103 -0.03 -9.54 9.30
N SER A 104 0.80 -9.10 8.35
CA SER A 104 2.25 -9.10 8.47
C SER A 104 2.79 -7.69 8.75
N ILE A 105 4.00 -7.62 9.29
CA ILE A 105 4.71 -6.40 9.65
C ILE A 105 6.07 -6.45 8.97
N ALA A 106 6.25 -5.61 7.95
CA ALA A 106 7.49 -5.44 7.23
C ALA A 106 8.44 -4.61 8.10
N THR A 107 9.36 -5.28 8.79
CA THR A 107 10.19 -4.70 9.84
C THR A 107 11.57 -4.34 9.32
N ILE A 108 12.01 -3.10 9.58
CA ILE A 108 13.37 -2.62 9.33
C ILE A 108 14.16 -2.71 10.64
N PRO A 109 15.03 -3.72 10.82
CA PRO A 109 15.72 -3.98 12.08
C PRO A 109 16.85 -2.98 12.38
N TYR A 110 17.32 -2.21 11.40
CA TYR A 110 18.35 -1.19 11.60
C TYR A 110 17.90 0.11 10.96
N TYR A 111 17.49 1.07 11.78
CA TYR A 111 17.17 2.41 11.30
C TYR A 111 18.46 3.18 11.03
N ALA A 112 18.53 3.84 9.88
CA ALA A 112 19.62 4.71 9.47
C ALA A 112 19.09 6.02 8.88
N ASP A 113 19.54 7.13 9.45
CA ASP A 113 19.48 8.48 8.90
C ASP A 113 20.92 9.04 8.86
N PRO A 114 21.72 8.65 7.86
CA PRO A 114 23.15 8.94 7.81
C PRO A 114 23.45 10.41 7.52
N LEU A 115 22.48 11.15 6.97
CA LEU A 115 22.61 12.57 6.65
C LEU A 115 21.91 13.46 7.69
N GLY A 116 21.26 12.87 8.70
CA GLY A 116 20.52 13.58 9.74
C GLY A 116 19.31 14.35 9.21
N VAL A 117 18.68 13.89 8.12
CA VAL A 117 17.53 14.54 7.47
C VAL A 117 16.40 14.80 8.46
N TYR A 118 16.15 13.85 9.36
CA TYR A 118 15.11 13.95 10.39
C TYR A 118 15.65 14.18 11.80
N ASN A 119 16.96 14.36 11.93
CA ASN A 119 17.64 14.54 13.21
C ASN A 119 18.56 15.78 13.22
N GLY A 120 18.12 16.88 12.59
CA GLY A 120 18.79 18.18 12.68
C GLY A 120 20.19 18.22 12.07
N ASN A 121 20.41 17.48 10.97
CA ASN A 121 21.70 17.26 10.31
C ASN A 121 22.72 16.48 11.17
N VAL A 122 22.26 15.77 12.20
CA VAL A 122 23.10 14.85 12.98
C VAL A 122 22.76 13.42 12.58
N PRO A 123 23.75 12.62 12.12
CA PRO A 123 23.51 11.23 11.76
C PRO A 123 22.89 10.43 12.91
N GLN A 124 21.88 9.62 12.60
CA GLN A 124 21.20 8.79 13.58
C GLN A 124 21.13 7.35 13.11
N PHE A 125 21.48 6.42 14.01
CA PHE A 125 21.37 4.99 13.76
C PHE A 125 20.76 4.33 14.98
N VAL A 126 19.78 3.44 14.76
CA VAL A 126 19.13 2.72 15.86
C VAL A 126 19.05 1.23 15.49
N PRO A 127 19.99 0.40 15.99
CA PRO A 127 19.90 -1.04 15.79
C PRO A 127 18.74 -1.62 16.62
N MET A 128 18.19 -2.77 16.19
CA MET A 128 17.08 -3.46 16.85
C MET A 128 17.31 -3.68 18.36
N SER A 129 18.56 -3.92 18.77
CA SER A 129 18.94 -4.07 20.19
C SER A 129 18.59 -2.84 21.03
N GLN A 130 18.68 -1.64 20.45
CA GLN A 130 18.38 -0.35 21.08
C GLN A 130 16.96 0.18 20.75
N ALA A 131 16.28 -0.40 19.77
CA ALA A 131 14.95 0.02 19.31
C ALA A 131 13.82 -0.42 20.26
N THR A 132 13.75 0.15 21.48
CA THR A 132 12.77 -0.23 22.51
C THR A 132 11.32 -0.06 22.06
N ASN A 133 11.01 1.02 21.34
CA ASN A 133 9.65 1.25 20.82
C ASN A 133 9.27 0.19 19.77
N LEU A 134 10.16 -0.12 18.83
CA LEU A 134 9.93 -1.15 17.84
C LEU A 134 9.70 -2.51 18.51
N LYS A 135 10.57 -2.94 19.42
CA LYS A 135 10.39 -4.19 20.19
C LYS A 135 9.05 -4.24 20.92
N THR A 136 8.64 -3.12 21.52
CA THR A 136 7.33 -3.02 22.20
C THR A 136 6.17 -3.20 21.22
N SER A 137 6.23 -2.53 20.06
CA SER A 137 5.22 -2.64 19.00
C SER A 137 5.11 -4.06 18.45
N LEU A 138 6.25 -4.69 18.11
CA LEU A 138 6.28 -6.04 17.55
C LEU A 138 5.76 -7.07 18.55
N ASN A 139 6.21 -7.02 19.81
CA ASN A 139 5.72 -7.92 20.86
C ASN A 139 4.20 -7.77 21.09
N TYR A 140 3.68 -6.54 21.01
CA TYR A 140 2.24 -6.29 21.14
C TYR A 140 1.43 -6.91 20.00
N ALA A 141 1.93 -6.82 18.78
CA ALA A 141 1.28 -7.32 17.57
C ALA A 141 1.39 -8.84 17.41
N LEU A 142 2.56 -9.42 17.71
CA LEU A 142 2.79 -10.87 17.69
C LEU A 142 1.79 -11.61 18.60
N ALA A 143 1.54 -11.08 19.80
CA ALA A 143 0.54 -11.63 20.72
C ALA A 143 -0.92 -11.50 20.22
N ARG A 144 -1.16 -10.83 19.09
CA ARG A 144 -2.48 -10.49 18.52
C ARG A 144 -2.59 -10.87 17.04
N GLY A 145 -1.85 -11.89 16.61
CA GLY A 145 -1.94 -12.45 15.25
C GLY A 145 -1.22 -11.65 14.17
N GLY A 146 -0.34 -10.72 14.56
CA GLY A 146 0.63 -10.12 13.65
C GLY A 146 1.81 -11.06 13.42
N GLU A 147 2.32 -11.12 12.19
CA GLU A 147 3.53 -11.86 11.82
C GLU A 147 4.65 -10.91 11.40
N VAL A 148 5.90 -11.19 11.78
CA VAL A 148 7.03 -10.31 11.45
C VAL A 148 7.78 -10.85 10.25
N VAL A 149 8.02 -9.99 9.26
CA VAL A 149 8.85 -10.27 8.08
C VAL A 149 9.91 -9.19 7.98
N MET A 150 11.13 -9.54 7.58
CA MET A 150 12.20 -8.55 7.38
C MET A 150 11.93 -7.75 6.10
N HIS A 151 12.01 -6.42 6.20
CA HIS A 151 11.80 -5.48 5.11
C HIS A 151 13.12 -4.81 4.74
N GLY A 152 14.12 -5.61 4.37
CA GLY A 152 15.50 -5.14 4.27
C GLY A 152 16.17 -4.97 5.63
N TYR A 153 17.51 -4.90 5.65
CA TYR A 153 18.25 -4.68 6.90
C TYR A 153 18.17 -3.20 7.34
N THR A 154 18.49 -2.30 6.42
CA THR A 154 18.29 -0.85 6.59
C THR A 154 17.23 -0.28 5.67
N HIS A 155 16.80 -1.03 4.65
CA HIS A 155 15.89 -0.58 3.60
C HIS A 155 16.35 0.73 2.93
N GLN A 156 17.63 0.75 2.53
CA GLN A 156 18.28 1.87 1.84
C GLN A 156 18.99 1.36 0.59
N TYR A 157 19.08 2.22 -0.43
CA TYR A 157 19.90 1.94 -1.60
C TYR A 157 21.38 1.87 -1.23
N THR A 158 22.07 0.83 -1.69
CA THR A 158 23.53 0.76 -1.61
C THR A 158 24.12 1.04 -2.98
N ASP A 159 24.99 2.05 -3.06
CA ASP A 159 25.78 2.29 -4.27
C ASP A 159 27.07 1.48 -4.20
N THR A 160 27.02 0.24 -4.66
CA THR A 160 28.17 -0.67 -4.68
C THR A 160 29.25 -0.23 -5.67
N ILE A 161 28.89 0.51 -6.73
CA ILE A 161 29.82 1.05 -7.72
C ILE A 161 30.70 2.13 -7.09
N HIS A 162 30.12 2.99 -6.25
CA HIS A 162 30.83 4.09 -5.60
C HIS A 162 31.22 3.82 -4.14
N ASN A 163 31.07 2.58 -3.66
CA ASN A 163 31.35 2.14 -2.28
C ASN A 163 30.68 3.03 -1.22
N ASN A 164 29.47 3.54 -1.49
CA ASN A 164 28.76 4.41 -0.57
C ASN A 164 27.48 3.73 -0.07
N LEU A 165 27.54 3.24 1.17
CA LEU A 165 26.45 2.56 1.88
C LEU A 165 25.26 3.48 2.19
N TYR A 166 25.41 4.80 2.03
CA TYR A 166 24.48 5.80 2.52
C TYR A 166 24.29 6.95 1.52
N THR A 167 23.88 6.61 0.30
CA THR A 167 23.60 7.59 -0.76
C THR A 167 22.11 7.86 -0.87
N ARG A 168 21.74 9.11 -1.13
CA ARG A 168 20.37 9.45 -1.53
C ARG A 168 20.04 8.76 -2.86
N ASN A 169 18.98 8.00 -2.88
CA ASN A 169 18.44 7.44 -4.11
C ASN A 169 17.16 8.20 -4.45
N LYS A 170 17.35 9.43 -4.95
CA LYS A 170 16.38 10.50 -5.24
C LYS A 170 15.88 11.31 -4.04
N TYR A 171 15.52 10.70 -2.91
CA TYR A 171 14.91 11.44 -1.80
C TYR A 171 15.91 11.73 -0.68
N THR A 172 15.87 10.98 0.42
CA THR A 172 16.49 11.38 1.69
C THR A 172 17.70 10.54 2.06
N GLY A 173 17.78 9.30 1.57
CA GLY A 173 18.73 8.30 2.04
C GLY A 173 18.40 7.80 3.45
N VAL A 174 17.20 8.02 3.98
CA VAL A 174 16.75 7.46 5.27
C VAL A 174 16.10 6.09 5.04
N SER A 175 16.23 5.18 6.00
CA SER A 175 15.52 3.90 6.00
C SER A 175 14.04 4.05 5.67
N GLY A 176 13.57 3.35 4.61
CA GLY A 176 12.14 3.37 4.22
C GLY A 176 11.73 4.48 3.24
N ASP A 177 12.51 5.55 3.12
CA ASP A 177 12.13 6.70 2.28
C ASP A 177 12.52 6.53 0.80
N ASP A 178 13.59 5.78 0.56
CA ASP A 178 14.14 5.49 -0.77
C ASP A 178 13.83 4.03 -1.17
N TYR A 179 14.56 3.50 -2.17
CA TYR A 179 14.42 2.13 -2.66
C TYR A 179 15.68 1.33 -2.36
N GLU A 180 15.54 0.12 -1.83
CA GLU A 180 16.68 -0.78 -1.58
C GLU A 180 17.20 -1.44 -2.86
N PHE A 181 16.29 -1.94 -3.70
CA PHE A 181 16.61 -2.79 -4.86
C PHE A 181 16.38 -2.13 -6.24
N TRP A 182 16.27 -0.80 -6.28
CA TRP A 182 16.04 -0.07 -7.53
C TRP A 182 16.77 1.25 -7.52
N ASN A 183 17.54 1.57 -8.57
CA ASN A 183 18.10 2.91 -8.73
C ASN A 183 17.03 3.81 -9.36
N ILE A 184 16.34 4.61 -8.55
CA ILE A 184 15.26 5.45 -9.04
C ILE A 184 15.76 6.70 -9.77
N VAL A 185 17.03 7.10 -9.55
CA VAL A 185 17.64 8.24 -10.24
C VAL A 185 17.82 7.93 -11.72
N THR A 186 18.30 6.73 -12.05
CA THR A 186 18.47 6.27 -13.44
C THR A 186 17.31 5.40 -13.93
N ASN A 187 16.40 5.03 -13.04
CA ASN A 187 15.29 4.12 -13.27
C ASN A 187 15.73 2.76 -13.84
N THR A 188 16.69 2.13 -13.15
CA THR A 188 17.26 0.83 -13.52
C THR A 188 17.34 -0.10 -12.30
N PRO A 189 17.38 -1.44 -12.48
CA PRO A 189 17.65 -2.36 -11.39
C PRO A 189 19.07 -2.15 -10.84
N VAL A 190 19.29 -2.53 -9.58
CA VAL A 190 20.65 -2.62 -9.03
C VAL A 190 21.45 -3.69 -9.78
N ALA A 191 22.78 -3.58 -9.80
CA ALA A 191 23.63 -4.48 -10.58
C ALA A 191 23.45 -5.95 -10.16
N GLU A 192 23.27 -6.17 -8.86
CA GLU A 192 23.09 -7.46 -8.20
C GLU A 192 21.72 -8.12 -8.51
N ASP A 193 20.73 -7.36 -8.99
CA ASP A 193 19.41 -7.84 -9.42
C ASP A 193 19.20 -7.68 -10.94
N SER A 194 20.31 -7.53 -11.69
CA SER A 194 20.28 -7.41 -13.15
C SER A 194 20.46 -8.78 -13.83
N LEU A 195 20.00 -8.91 -15.08
CA LEU A 195 20.18 -10.14 -15.88
C LEU A 195 21.66 -10.53 -16.11
N ALA A 196 22.60 -9.65 -15.83
CA ALA A 196 24.04 -9.87 -16.06
C ALA A 196 24.77 -10.47 -14.85
N TRP A 197 24.12 -10.57 -13.68
CA TRP A 197 24.66 -11.16 -12.45
C TRP A 197 24.34 -12.65 -12.37
#